data_AF-A0A837NAK6-F1
#
_entry.id   AF-A0A837NAK6-F1
#
_cell.length_a   1.000
_cell.length_b   1.000
_cell.length_c   1.000
_cell.angle_alpha   90.00
_cell.angle_beta   90.00
_cell.angle_gamma   90.00
#
_symmetry.space_group_name_H-M   'P 1'
#
loop_
_entity.id
_entity.type
_entity.pdbx_description
1 polymer ?
#
loop_
_entity_poly.entity_id
_entity_poly.type
_entity_poly.pdbx_seq_one_letter_code
_entity_poly.pdbx_strand_id
1 'polypeptide(L)' 'MSVIYALIPVAIIFVIIAIAVFFWAVRSDQFEDIERQGLNILMDDDKPKDADNKEQESDNDAKR' A
#
# COMPACT_ATOMS: atom_id res chain seq x y z
N MET A 1 19.59 -31.91 23.48
CA MET A 1 18.52 -31.12 24.15
C MET A 1 19.04 -29.70 24.45
N SER A 2 19.37 -28.93 23.42
CA SER A 2 19.96 -27.59 23.56
C SER A 2 19.40 -26.58 22.56
N VAL A 3 18.92 -27.06 21.40
CA VAL A 3 18.28 -26.24 20.36
C VAL A 3 17.09 -25.43 20.87
N ILE A 4 16.39 -25.93 21.90
CA ILE A 4 15.24 -25.24 22.48
C ILE A 4 15.64 -23.89 23.11
N TYR A 5 16.86 -23.77 23.63
CA TYR A 5 17.38 -22.51 24.17
C TYR A 5 17.69 -21.48 23.07
N ALA A 6 17.90 -21.92 21.82
CA ALA A 6 18.02 -21.03 20.67
C ALA A 6 16.65 -20.71 20.05
N LEU A 7 15.72 -21.67 20.04
CA LEU A 7 14.38 -21.51 19.45
C LEU A 7 13.49 -20.54 20.24
N ILE A 8 13.52 -20.57 21.57
CA ILE A 8 12.71 -19.68 22.42
C ILE A 8 13.00 -18.18 22.12
N PRO A 9 14.25 -17.69 22.16
CA PRO A 9 14.53 -16.28 21.89
C PRO A 9 14.22 -15.89 20.45
N VAL A 10 14.48 -16.77 19.48
CA VAL A 10 14.14 -16.55 18.07
C VAL A 10 12.62 -16.38 17.91
N ALA A 11 11.82 -17.25 18.53
CA ALA A 11 10.36 -17.14 18.49
C ALA A 11 9.85 -15.84 19.12
N ILE A 12 10.43 -15.41 20.25
CA ILE A 12 10.09 -14.14 20.90
C ILE A 12 10.36 -12.96 19.95
N ILE A 13 11.50 -12.96 19.24
CA ILE A 13 11.83 -11.92 18.26
C ILE A 13 10.78 -11.89 17.14
N PHE A 14 10.39 -13.06 16.60
CA PHE A 14 9.34 -13.13 15.58
C PHE A 14 8.01 -12.56 16.08
N VAL A 15 7.61 -12.85 17.32
CA VAL A 15 6.38 -12.30 17.91
C VAL A 15 6.47 -10.78 18.04
N ILE A 16 7.60 -10.24 18.51
CA ILE A 16 7.81 -8.79 18.61
C ILE A 16 7.70 -8.12 17.24
N ILE A 17 8.34 -8.69 16.21
CA ILE A 17 8.27 -8.18 14.83
C ILE A 17 6.83 -8.22 14.32
N ALA A 18 6.12 -9.33 14.52
CA ALA A 18 4.72 -9.47 14.10
C ALA A 18 3.83 -8.41 14.76
N ILE A 19 4.00 -8.18 16.06
CA ILE A 19 3.26 -7.14 16.79
C ILE A 19 3.61 -5.75 16.25
N ALA A 20 4.89 -5.45 16.02
CA ALA A 20 5.30 -4.16 15.47
C ALA A 20 4.71 -3.89 14.09
N VAL A 21 4.75 -4.88 13.19
CA VAL A 21 4.14 -4.80 11.85
C VAL A 21 2.62 -4.66 11.96
N PHE A 22 1.98 -5.39 12.87
CA PHE A 22 0.53 -5.28 13.10
C PHE A 22 0.14 -3.87 13.54
N PHE A 23 0.82 -3.30 14.53
CA PHE A 23 0.55 -1.92 14.97
C PHE A 23 0.85 -0.89 13.88
N TRP A 24 1.91 -1.09 13.08
CA TRP A 24 2.20 -0.26 11.93
C TRP A 24 1.08 -0.31 10.89
N ALA A 25 0.58 -1.51 10.56
CA ALA A 25 -0.51 -1.71 9.62
C ALA A 25 -1.85 -1.12 10.12
N VAL A 26 -2.14 -1.22 11.42
CA VAL A 26 -3.33 -0.60 12.03
C VAL A 26 -3.24 0.92 12.01
N ARG A 27 -2.03 1.47 12.20
CA ARG A 27 -1.81 2.93 12.16
C ARG A 27 -1.74 3.47 10.72
N SER A 28 -1.32 2.64 9.77
CA SER A 28 -1.26 2.96 8.35
C SER A 28 -2.67 2.94 7.78
N ASP A 29 -2.99 3.95 6.99
CA ASP A 29 -4.29 4.15 6.32
C ASP A 29 -4.53 3.15 5.17
N GLN A 30 -4.19 1.87 5.39
CA GLN A 30 -4.35 0.78 4.40
C GLN A 30 -5.81 0.53 4.01
N PHE A 31 -6.75 1.19 4.68
CA PHE A 31 -8.17 1.17 4.34
C PHE A 31 -8.52 2.17 3.23
N GLU A 32 -7.88 3.35 3.19
CA GLU A 32 -8.11 4.36 2.14
C GLU A 32 -7.72 3.85 0.75
N ASP A 33 -6.66 3.02 0.64
CA ASP A 33 -6.23 2.47 -0.65
C ASP A 33 -7.19 1.38 -1.18
N ILE A 34 -7.80 0.57 -0.31
CA ILE A 34 -8.80 -0.44 -0.71
C ILE A 34 -10.13 0.23 -1.10
N GLU A 35 -10.55 1.27 -0.38
CA GLU A 35 -11.77 2.01 -0.68
C GLU A 35 -11.68 2.75 -2.02
N ARG A 36 -10.52 3.34 -2.33
CA ARG A 36 -10.27 4.00 -3.62
C ARG A 36 -10.23 3.02 -4.80
N GLN A 37 -9.67 1.82 -4.63
CA GLN A 37 -9.63 0.79 -5.68
C GLN A 37 -11.01 0.10 -5.89
N GLY A 38 -11.78 -0.09 -4.82
CA GLY A 38 -13.13 -0.66 -4.88
C GLY A 38 -14.15 0.23 -5.60
N LEU A 39 -13.94 1.55 -5.65
CA LEU A 39 -14.80 2.46 -6.40
C LEU A 39 -14.53 2.39 -7.91
N ASN A 40 -13.27 2.19 -8.33
CA ASN A 40 -12.91 2.12 -9.74
C ASN A 40 -13.47 0.86 -10.43
N ILE A 41 -13.47 -0.31 -9.78
CA ILE A 41 -13.97 -1.55 -10.40
C ILE A 41 -15.47 -1.51 -10.76
N LEU A 42 -16.28 -0.76 -9.99
CA LEU A 42 -17.72 -0.65 -10.23
C LEU A 42 -18.10 0.56 -11.08
N MET A 43 -17.22 1.57 -11.17
CA MET A 43 -17.42 2.77 -12.00
C MET A 43 -16.76 2.70 -13.39
N ASP A 44 -15.87 1.73 -13.62
CA ASP A 44 -15.16 1.55 -14.91
C ASP A 44 -16.00 0.85 -15.99
N ASP A 45 -17.12 0.21 -15.64
CA ASP A 45 -18.01 -0.40 -16.64
C ASP A 45 -18.85 0.64 -17.41
N ASP A 46 -18.95 1.88 -16.90
CA ASP A 46 -19.84 2.92 -17.44
C ASP A 46 -19.11 4.19 -17.93
N LYS A 47 -17.78 4.24 -17.95
CA LYS A 47 -17.03 5.42 -18.44
C LYS A 47 -16.16 5.10 -19.66
N PRO A 48 -16.33 5.85 -20.78
CA PRO A 48 -15.32 5.83 -21.83
C PRO A 48 -13.99 6.27 -21.24
N LYS A 49 -12.92 5.56 -21.60
CA LYS A 49 -11.53 5.85 -21.24
C LYS A 49 -11.06 7.18 -21.85
N ASP A 50 -11.56 8.31 -21.38
CA ASP A 50 -11.18 9.63 -21.87
C ASP A 50 -11.16 10.65 -20.72
N ALA A 51 -10.28 10.49 -19.74
CA ALA A 51 -9.76 11.61 -18.93
C ALA A 51 -8.73 11.12 -17.92
N ASP A 52 -7.51 10.77 -18.36
CA ASP A 52 -6.34 11.02 -17.50
C ASP A 52 -5.04 11.24 -18.28
N ASN A 53 -5.15 11.91 -19.43
CA ASN A 53 -4.02 12.45 -20.19
C ASN A 53 -4.10 13.99 -20.19
N LYS A 54 -4.24 14.58 -19.00
CA LYS A 54 -4.19 16.04 -18.82
C LYS A 54 -3.44 16.43 -17.56
N GLU A 55 -2.19 15.99 -17.41
CA GLU A 55 -1.28 16.61 -16.45
C GLU A 55 0.21 16.53 -16.79
N GLN A 56 0.56 16.31 -18.07
CA GLN A 56 1.94 16.46 -18.56
C GLN A 56 1.98 17.05 -19.97
N GLU A 57 1.69 18.35 -20.14
CA GLU A 57 2.44 19.20 -21.08
C GLU A 57 2.11 20.70 -20.89
N SER A 58 2.29 21.22 -19.67
CA SER A 58 2.42 22.66 -19.46
C SER A 58 3.90 23.05 -19.43
N ASP A 59 4.69 22.78 -20.48
CA ASP A 59 6.04 23.35 -20.54
C ASP A 59 6.71 23.48 -21.93
N ASN A 60 5.95 23.63 -23.03
CA ASN A 60 6.54 23.83 -24.35
C ASN A 60 5.99 25.02 -25.16
N ASP A 61 5.46 26.07 -24.49
CA ASP A 61 5.07 27.34 -25.16
C ASP A 61 5.82 28.56 -24.61
N ALA A 62 7.12 28.37 -24.34
CA ALA A 62 8.02 29.47 -24.02
C ALA A 62 9.44 29.18 -24.50
N LYS A 63 9.62 28.97 -25.83
CA LYS A 63 10.84 29.30 -26.63
C LYS A 63 10.96 28.40 -27.88
N ARG A 64 10.31 28.76 -28.98
CA ARG A 64 10.90 28.86 -30.34
C ARG A 64 9.89 29.29 -31.40
#